data_AF-A0A0W1DH73-F1
#
_entry.id   AF-A0A0W1DH73-F1
#
_cell.length_a   1.000
_cell.length_b   1.000
_cell.length_c   1.000
_cell.angle_alpha   90.00
_cell.angle_beta   90.00
_cell.angle_gamma   90.00
#
_symmetry.space_group_name_H-M   'P 1'
#
loop_
_entity.id
_entity.type
_entity.pdbx_description
1 polymer ?
#
loop_
_entity_poly.entity_id
_entity_poly.type
_entity_poly.pdbx_seq_one_letter_code
_entity_poly.pdbx_strand_id
1 'polypeptide(L)'
;MATAIQNVTKLGCIAALLASTPAAAASQQAMGTFQVTATVPMACWVDHSIYADALGNSPGLVTEGCNNASGYMVSAQYRPLAQTERARLLYGDSTVELSALGIQEVHREYGPRIQQIAYRFDEVSLETPLTLSLTIQPI
;
A
#
# COMPACT_ATOMS: atom_id res chain seq x y z
N MET A 1 -73.90 -79.97 44.00
CA MET A 1 -72.92 -79.76 45.09
C MET A 1 -71.97 -78.68 44.63
N ALA A 2 -71.97 -77.56 45.34
CA ALA A 2 -71.21 -76.35 45.00
C ALA A 2 -69.81 -76.42 45.61
N THR A 3 -68.81 -76.02 44.83
CA THR A 3 -67.50 -75.62 45.36
C THR A 3 -66.99 -74.45 44.52
N ALA A 4 -66.80 -73.32 45.21
CA ALA A 4 -66.19 -72.10 44.72
C ALA A 4 -64.69 -72.29 44.42
N ILE A 5 -64.12 -71.42 43.58
CA ILE A 5 -62.84 -70.74 43.86
C ILE A 5 -62.86 -69.40 43.08
N GLN A 6 -62.84 -68.32 43.85
CA GLN A 6 -62.58 -66.96 43.40
C GLN A 6 -61.07 -66.82 43.17
N ASN A 7 -60.65 -66.17 42.07
CA ASN A 7 -59.29 -65.65 41.97
C ASN A 7 -59.34 -64.13 41.79
N VAL A 8 -58.75 -63.48 42.80
CA VAL A 8 -58.72 -62.05 43.06
C VAL A 8 -57.37 -61.52 42.57
N THR A 9 -57.41 -60.38 41.88
CA THR A 9 -56.32 -59.39 41.68
C THR A 9 -54.99 -59.83 41.03
N LYS A 10 -54.55 -59.02 40.05
CA LYS A 10 -53.56 -57.95 40.31
C LYS A 10 -53.50 -56.98 39.13
N LEU A 11 -53.96 -55.75 39.37
CA LEU A 11 -53.56 -54.55 38.65
C LEU A 11 -52.05 -54.38 38.86
N GLY A 12 -51.28 -54.30 37.77
CA GLY A 12 -49.87 -53.96 37.80
C GLY A 12 -49.62 -52.70 36.99
N CYS A 13 -49.64 -51.55 37.66
CA CYS A 13 -49.11 -50.29 37.14
C CYS A 13 -47.59 -50.44 36.93
N ILE A 14 -47.12 -50.32 35.68
CA ILE A 14 -45.72 -50.02 35.41
C ILE A 14 -45.66 -48.57 34.96
N ALA A 15 -45.27 -47.71 35.90
CA ALA A 15 -44.87 -46.34 35.65
C ALA A 15 -43.34 -46.27 35.62
N ALA A 16 -42.86 -45.26 34.88
CA ALA A 16 -41.48 -44.76 34.79
C ALA A 16 -40.58 -45.52 33.79
N LEU A 17 -39.84 -44.89 32.88
CA LEU A 17 -39.24 -43.54 32.89
C LEU A 17 -39.23 -42.98 31.45
N LEU A 18 -39.80 -41.79 31.26
CA LEU A 18 -39.45 -40.93 30.12
C LEU A 18 -38.00 -40.50 30.33
N ALA A 19 -37.06 -41.14 29.64
CA ALA A 19 -35.69 -40.67 29.57
C ALA A 19 -35.66 -39.36 28.76
N SER A 20 -35.79 -38.23 29.44
CA SER A 20 -35.47 -36.92 28.89
C SER A 20 -33.95 -36.83 28.71
N THR A 21 -33.45 -37.23 27.55
CA THR A 21 -32.08 -36.89 27.15
C THR A 21 -32.01 -35.39 26.92
N PRO A 22 -31.05 -34.65 27.49
CA PRO A 22 -30.86 -33.25 27.12
C PRO A 22 -30.44 -33.24 25.65
N ALA A 23 -31.20 -32.52 24.82
CA ALA A 23 -30.78 -32.20 23.46
C ALA A 23 -29.60 -31.23 23.55
N ALA A 24 -28.38 -31.76 23.70
CA ALA A 24 -27.15 -31.01 23.51
C ALA A 24 -26.93 -30.79 22.01
N ALA A 25 -27.82 -30.02 21.37
CA ALA A 25 -27.54 -29.38 20.09
C ALA A 25 -26.71 -28.12 20.37
N ALA A 26 -25.50 -28.32 20.90
CA ALA A 26 -24.47 -27.31 20.73
C ALA A 26 -24.18 -27.30 19.24
N SER A 27 -24.66 -26.28 18.52
CA SER A 27 -24.19 -25.99 17.18
C SER A 27 -22.68 -25.81 17.30
N GLN A 28 -21.91 -26.86 17.02
CA GLN A 28 -20.48 -26.76 16.77
C GLN A 28 -20.35 -25.81 15.59
N GLN A 29 -20.17 -24.53 15.87
CA GLN A 29 -19.72 -23.57 14.87
C GLN A 29 -18.38 -24.13 14.41
N ALA A 30 -18.38 -24.76 13.23
CA ALA A 30 -17.18 -25.29 12.63
C ALA A 30 -16.20 -24.14 12.46
N MET A 31 -15.23 -24.04 13.37
CA MET A 31 -14.12 -23.11 13.25
C MET A 31 -13.17 -23.70 12.21
N GLY A 32 -13.42 -23.39 10.94
CA GLY A 32 -12.51 -23.68 9.85
C GLY A 32 -11.47 -22.55 9.75
N THR A 33 -10.19 -22.92 9.65
CA THR A 33 -9.14 -21.99 9.25
C THR A 33 -9.05 -21.96 7.73
N PHE A 34 -8.94 -20.77 7.16
CA PHE A 34 -8.65 -20.56 5.75
C PHE A 34 -7.47 -19.61 5.63
N GLN A 35 -6.62 -19.84 4.63
CA GLN A 35 -5.50 -18.98 4.32
C GLN A 35 -5.87 -18.08 3.14
N VAL A 36 -5.63 -16.78 3.29
CA VAL A 36 -5.76 -15.80 2.21
C VAL A 36 -4.37 -15.38 1.77
N THR A 37 -4.11 -15.45 0.47
CA THR A 37 -2.87 -14.97 -0.14
C THR A 37 -3.22 -13.90 -1.16
N ALA A 38 -2.45 -12.80 -1.17
CA ALA A 38 -2.52 -11.76 -2.18
C ALA A 38 -1.13 -11.44 -2.70
N THR A 39 -1.03 -11.14 -3.99
CA THR A 39 0.19 -10.65 -4.62
C THR A 39 0.01 -9.18 -4.94
N VAL A 40 0.85 -8.32 -4.35
CA VAL A 40 0.87 -6.89 -4.66
C VAL A 40 1.92 -6.65 -5.74
N PRO A 41 1.55 -6.20 -6.95
CA PRO A 41 2.53 -5.86 -7.97
C PRO A 41 3.34 -4.63 -7.53
N MET A 42 4.57 -4.54 -8.01
CA MET A 42 5.37 -3.33 -7.82
C MET A 42 4.72 -2.16 -8.58
N ALA A 43 4.61 -1.02 -7.90
CA ALA A 43 4.10 0.22 -8.44
C ALA A 43 5.00 1.36 -7.97
N CYS A 44 5.52 2.13 -8.93
CA CYS A 44 6.34 3.30 -8.69
C CYS A 44 5.88 4.40 -9.63
N TRP A 45 5.74 5.62 -9.12
CA TRP A 45 5.23 6.77 -9.86
C TRP A 45 5.84 8.06 -9.35
N VAL A 46 5.85 9.06 -10.23
CA VAL A 46 6.17 10.44 -9.92
C VAL A 46 5.17 11.31 -10.65
N ASP A 47 4.49 12.18 -9.91
CA ASP A 47 3.50 13.12 -10.43
C ASP A 47 4.02 14.54 -10.26
N HIS A 48 4.27 15.19 -11.39
CA HIS A 48 4.76 16.56 -11.45
C HIS A 48 3.56 17.48 -11.59
N SER A 49 3.08 18.00 -10.46
CA SER A 49 1.86 18.82 -10.42
C SER A 49 1.94 20.09 -11.27
N ILE A 50 3.15 20.57 -11.63
CA ILE A 50 3.35 21.72 -12.51
C ILE A 50 4.70 21.53 -13.23
N TYR A 51 4.76 21.84 -14.53
CA TYR A 51 6.01 21.94 -15.30
C TYR A 51 7.04 22.76 -14.52
N ALA A 52 8.19 22.17 -14.21
CA ALA A 52 9.28 22.86 -13.53
C ALA A 52 9.98 23.78 -14.56
N ASP A 53 9.54 25.03 -14.63
CA ASP A 53 10.19 26.07 -15.42
C ASP A 53 11.30 26.72 -14.61
N ALA A 54 12.56 26.54 -15.03
CA ALA A 54 13.71 27.13 -14.36
C ALA A 54 13.72 28.66 -14.36
N LEU A 55 13.00 29.30 -15.28
CA LEU A 55 12.86 30.76 -15.31
C LEU A 55 11.70 31.26 -14.45
N GLY A 56 10.72 30.40 -14.19
CA GLY A 56 9.67 30.62 -13.22
C GLY A 56 10.25 30.42 -11.82
N ASN A 57 10.63 31.49 -11.14
CA ASN A 57 11.20 31.47 -9.79
C ASN A 57 10.21 30.99 -8.68
N SER A 58 9.21 30.19 -9.05
CA SER A 58 8.19 29.66 -8.16
C SER A 58 8.59 28.26 -7.68
N PRO A 59 8.55 28.01 -6.36
CA PRO A 59 8.63 26.65 -5.86
C PRO A 59 7.44 25.83 -6.35
N GLY A 60 7.67 24.53 -6.55
CA GLY A 60 6.66 23.54 -6.93
C GLY A 60 6.67 22.34 -5.99
N LEU A 61 5.72 21.43 -6.20
CA LEU A 61 5.57 20.21 -5.42
C LEU A 61 5.47 19.01 -6.36
N VAL A 62 6.16 17.93 -6.00
CA VAL A 62 6.13 16.65 -6.71
C VAL A 62 5.68 15.58 -5.74
N THR A 63 4.77 14.70 -6.17
CA THR A 63 4.44 13.51 -5.41
C THR A 63 5.17 12.32 -6.00
N GLU A 64 6.04 11.70 -5.24
CA GLU A 64 6.76 10.48 -5.62
C GLU A 64 6.37 9.33 -4.71
N GLY A 65 6.38 8.12 -5.26
CA GLY A 65 6.13 6.94 -4.46
C GLY A 65 6.52 5.65 -5.14
N CYS A 66 6.95 4.68 -4.36
CA CYS A 66 7.28 3.33 -4.83
C CYS A 66 7.11 2.34 -3.67
N ASN A 67 6.51 1.19 -3.94
CA ASN A 67 6.33 0.12 -2.96
C ASN A 67 7.47 -0.93 -2.97
N ASN A 68 8.57 -0.67 -3.67
CA ASN A 68 9.73 -1.54 -3.71
C ASN A 68 10.46 -1.55 -2.35
N ALA A 69 10.82 -2.74 -1.86
CA ALA A 69 11.42 -2.92 -0.54
C ALA A 69 12.81 -2.29 -0.40
N SER A 70 13.58 -2.23 -1.48
CA SER A 70 14.90 -1.58 -1.50
C SER A 70 14.81 -0.05 -1.63
N GLY A 71 13.66 0.47 -2.07
CA GLY A 71 13.45 1.88 -2.38
C GLY A 71 13.54 2.21 -3.86
N TYR A 72 13.85 3.47 -4.17
CA TYR A 72 13.80 4.03 -5.52
C TYR A 72 14.72 5.23 -5.71
N MET A 73 15.02 5.51 -6.98
CA MET A 73 15.78 6.67 -7.43
C MET A 73 14.90 7.54 -8.32
N VAL A 74 15.02 8.85 -8.16
CA VAL A 74 14.38 9.84 -9.04
C VAL A 74 15.45 10.57 -9.84
N SER A 75 15.26 10.61 -11.15
CA SER A 75 16.13 11.31 -12.08
C SER A 75 15.36 12.39 -12.81
N ALA A 76 16.00 13.54 -13.00
CA ALA A 76 15.51 14.59 -13.86
C ALA A 76 16.11 14.46 -15.26
N GLN A 77 15.28 14.64 -16.26
CA GLN A 77 15.63 14.69 -17.68
C GLN A 77 15.24 16.05 -18.25
N TYR A 78 16.14 16.64 -19.02
CA TYR A 78 16.01 17.99 -19.57
C TYR A 78 16.89 18.11 -20.82
N ARG A 79 16.75 19.22 -21.57
CA ARG A 79 17.67 19.47 -22.68
C ARG A 79 19.11 19.61 -22.16
N PRO A 80 20.13 19.18 -22.93
CA PRO A 80 21.51 19.49 -22.60
C PRO A 80 21.74 20.99 -22.38
N LEU A 81 22.64 21.32 -21.46
CA LEU A 81 23.01 22.71 -21.16
C LEU A 81 24.20 23.12 -22.03
N ALA A 82 24.20 24.36 -22.52
CA ALA A 82 25.38 24.93 -23.16
C ALA A 82 26.50 25.16 -22.12
N GLN A 83 27.74 25.36 -22.58
CA GLN A 83 28.89 25.58 -21.68
C GLN A 83 28.74 26.85 -20.81
N THR A 84 27.94 27.81 -21.24
CA THR A 84 27.62 29.06 -20.56
C THR A 84 26.41 28.95 -19.63
N GLU A 85 25.65 27.85 -19.72
CA GLU A 85 24.42 27.65 -18.99
C GLU A 85 24.66 26.87 -17.69
N ARG A 86 23.91 27.27 -16.65
CA ARG A 86 23.91 26.59 -15.34
C ARG A 86 22.55 26.75 -14.67
N ALA A 87 22.17 25.75 -13.91
CA ALA A 87 20.99 25.79 -13.08
C ALA A 87 21.20 24.88 -11.87
N ARG A 88 20.92 25.40 -10.67
CA ARG A 88 20.90 24.61 -9.45
C ARG A 88 19.45 24.26 -9.11
N LEU A 89 19.19 22.99 -8.86
CA LEU A 89 17.91 22.49 -8.41
C LEU A 89 17.99 22.17 -6.92
N LEU A 90 17.03 22.68 -6.16
CA LEU A 90 16.72 22.16 -4.84
C LEU A 90 15.54 21.21 -4.98
N TYR A 91 15.69 20.00 -4.46
CA TYR A 91 14.69 18.94 -4.50
C TYR A 91 14.62 18.28 -3.12
N GLY A 92 13.64 18.68 -2.33
CA GLY A 92 13.57 18.34 -0.90
C GLY A 92 14.77 18.92 -0.16
N ASP A 93 15.50 18.04 0.52
CA ASP A 93 16.74 18.38 1.22
C ASP A 93 17.98 18.30 0.31
N SER A 94 17.81 17.87 -0.94
CA SER A 94 18.92 17.73 -1.90
C SER A 94 19.15 19.02 -2.67
N THR A 95 20.43 19.41 -2.80
CA THR A 95 20.87 20.48 -3.69
C THR A 95 21.72 19.88 -4.80
N VAL A 96 21.34 20.13 -6.05
CA VAL A 96 21.91 19.46 -7.22
C VAL A 96 22.23 20.49 -8.30
N GLU A 97 23.49 20.53 -8.73
CA GLU A 97 23.87 21.23 -9.95
C GLU A 97 23.49 20.39 -11.16
N LEU A 98 22.71 20.95 -12.09
CA LEU A 98 22.31 20.22 -13.27
C LEU A 98 23.52 19.96 -14.19
N SER A 99 23.69 18.70 -14.57
CA SER A 99 24.74 18.27 -15.48
C SER A 99 24.51 18.82 -16.89
N ALA A 100 25.60 19.05 -17.63
CA ALA A 100 25.51 19.45 -19.03
C ALA A 100 24.87 18.38 -19.94
N LEU A 101 24.76 17.13 -19.45
CA LEU A 101 24.29 15.98 -20.23
C LEU A 101 22.76 15.92 -20.39
N GLY A 102 21.99 16.71 -19.63
CA GLY A 102 20.53 16.67 -19.69
C GLY A 102 19.89 15.56 -18.84
N ILE A 103 20.68 14.87 -18.01
CA ILE A 103 20.18 13.88 -17.06
C ILE A 103 20.93 13.98 -15.74
N GLN A 104 20.19 13.87 -14.63
CA GLN A 104 20.77 13.98 -13.30
C GLN A 104 19.92 13.22 -12.27
N GLU A 105 20.55 12.44 -11.40
CA GLU A 105 19.88 11.92 -10.20
C GLU A 105 19.63 13.09 -9.25
N VAL A 106 18.38 13.25 -8.81
CA VAL A 106 17.96 14.35 -7.94
C VAL A 106 17.52 13.89 -6.56
N HIS A 107 17.09 12.64 -6.44
CA HIS A 107 16.67 12.08 -5.17
C HIS A 107 16.81 10.55 -5.13
N ARG A 108 17.00 10.02 -3.92
CA ARG A 108 17.08 8.60 -3.63
C ARG A 108 16.44 8.32 -2.29
N GLU A 109 15.53 7.37 -2.27
CA GLU A 109 14.84 6.91 -1.08
C GLU A 109 15.16 5.44 -0.80
N TYR A 110 15.31 5.10 0.47
CA TYR A 110 15.54 3.73 0.92
C TYR A 110 14.28 3.16 1.56
N GLY A 111 13.77 2.07 0.99
CA GLY A 111 12.52 1.44 1.40
C GLY A 111 11.26 2.00 0.74
N PRO A 112 10.10 1.38 0.99
CA PRO A 112 8.85 1.79 0.39
C PRO A 112 8.36 3.09 1.01
N ARG A 113 8.08 4.10 0.18
CA ARG A 113 7.62 5.42 0.64
C ARG A 113 6.74 6.08 -0.40
N ILE A 114 5.80 6.90 0.08
CA ILE A 114 5.07 7.88 -0.73
C ILE A 114 5.27 9.23 -0.03
N GLN A 115 5.67 10.25 -0.77
CA GLN A 115 5.96 11.55 -0.21
C GLN A 115 5.75 12.68 -1.21
N GLN A 116 5.63 13.89 -0.66
CA GLN A 116 5.55 15.12 -1.43
C GLN A 116 6.82 15.91 -1.21
N ILE A 117 7.53 16.19 -2.29
CA ILE A 117 8.82 16.87 -2.28
C ILE A 117 8.65 18.26 -2.88
N ALA A 118 9.10 19.28 -2.13
CA ALA A 118 9.20 20.63 -2.65
C ALA A 118 10.42 20.74 -3.55
N TYR A 119 10.27 21.44 -4.67
CA TYR A 119 11.40 21.76 -5.54
C TYR A 119 11.41 23.24 -5.90
N ARG A 120 12.60 23.78 -6.19
CA ARG A 120 12.77 25.09 -6.83
C ARG A 120 14.11 25.17 -7.53
N PHE A 121 14.22 26.09 -8.46
CA PHE A 121 15.51 26.43 -9.06
C PHE A 121 16.14 27.62 -8.35
N ASP A 122 17.43 27.50 -8.06
CA ASP A 122 18.29 28.56 -7.56
C ASP A 122 19.43 28.80 -8.57
N GLU A 123 20.06 29.98 -8.52
CA GLU A 123 21.25 30.33 -9.34
C GLU A 123 21.14 29.96 -10.83
N VAL A 124 20.05 30.39 -11.47
CA VAL A 124 19.74 30.07 -12.87
C VAL A 124 20.40 31.07 -13.82
N SER A 125 21.17 30.55 -14.78
CA SER A 125 21.72 31.28 -15.91
C SER A 125 21.49 30.45 -17.16
N LEU A 126 20.39 30.73 -17.85
CA LEU A 126 19.94 29.99 -19.02
C LEU A 126 19.73 30.94 -20.20
N GLU A 127 20.18 30.55 -21.38
CA GLU A 127 19.96 31.28 -22.63
C GLU A 127 18.63 30.89 -23.26
N THR A 128 18.16 29.66 -23.01
CA THR A 128 16.85 29.16 -23.44
C THR A 128 16.08 28.54 -22.28
N PRO A 129 14.73 28.51 -22.30
CA PRO A 129 13.95 27.88 -21.24
C PRO A 129 14.36 26.44 -20.97
N LEU A 130 14.23 26.01 -19.71
CA LEU A 130 14.54 24.67 -19.27
C LEU A 130 13.33 24.08 -18.58
N THR A 131 12.88 22.93 -19.07
CA THR A 131 11.80 22.15 -18.49
C THR A 131 12.36 20.81 -18.04
N LEU A 132 12.04 20.41 -16.81
CA LEU A 132 12.40 19.09 -16.29
C LEU A 132 11.24 18.10 -16.45
N SER A 133 11.57 16.89 -16.83
CA SER A 133 10.74 15.70 -16.68
C SER A 133 11.35 14.80 -15.61
N LEU A 134 10.54 14.26 -14.71
CA LEU A 134 11.02 13.36 -13.68
C LEU A 134 10.70 11.92 -14.03
N THR A 135 11.64 11.03 -13.74
CA THR A 135 11.46 9.59 -13.88
C THR A 135 11.85 8.90 -12.59
N ILE A 136 11.11 7.84 -12.24
CA ILE A 136 11.36 7.03 -11.05
C ILE A 136 11.81 5.62 -11.47
N GLN A 137 12.83 5.10 -10.81
CA GLN A 137 13.32 3.74 -11.02
C GLN A 137 13.47 3.01 -9.68
N PRO A 138 12.91 1.81 -9.52
CA PRO A 138 13.16 0.98 -8.35
C PRO A 138 14.63 0.55 -8.27
N ILE A 139 15.16 0.43 -7.05
CA ILE A 139 16.54 0.00 -6.76
C ILE A 139 16.60 -1.50 -6.45
#